data_AF-G8QFJ9-F1
#
_entry.id   AF-G8QFJ9-F1
#
_cell.length_a   1.000
_cell.length_b   1.000
_cell.length_c   1.000
_cell.angle_alpha   90.00
_cell.angle_beta   90.00
_cell.angle_gamma   90.00
#
_symmetry.space_group_name_H-M   'P 1'
#
loop_
_entity.id
_entity.type
_entity.pdbx_description
1 polymer ?
#
loop_
_entity_poly.entity_id
_entity_poly.type
_entity_poly.pdbx_seq_one_letter_code
_entity_poly.pdbx_strand_id
1 'polypeptide(L)'
;MSMDIPEMPVDLRLAAVVHLLSSSALRGATPNKTEALRAHLRGLAAQADLNPYLKSALQEVLQGWEAVDCHPASTPVDFYPLVAPGAVTH
;
A
#
# COMPACT_ATOMS: atom_id res chain seq x y z
N MET A 1 -19.66 -19.06 11.61
CA MET A 1 -20.23 -17.82 11.03
C MET A 1 -19.11 -17.14 10.28
N SER A 2 -19.00 -17.37 8.96
CA SER A 2 -18.11 -16.53 8.14
C SER A 2 -18.70 -15.14 8.15
N MET A 3 -17.97 -14.18 8.70
CA MET A 3 -18.20 -12.79 8.37
C MET A 3 -17.84 -12.64 6.90
N ASP A 4 -18.84 -12.55 6.02
CA ASP A 4 -18.68 -11.97 4.69
C ASP A 4 -18.19 -10.53 4.93
N ILE A 5 -16.87 -10.36 4.95
CA ILE A 5 -16.25 -9.04 4.95
C ILE A 5 -16.67 -8.43 3.61
N PRO A 6 -17.47 -7.35 3.60
CA PRO A 6 -17.89 -6.74 2.34
C PRO A 6 -16.65 -6.45 1.51
N GLU A 7 -16.66 -6.97 0.29
CA GLU A 7 -15.55 -6.81 -0.64
C GLU A 7 -15.28 -5.31 -0.79
N MET A 8 -14.07 -4.87 -0.39
CA MET A 8 -13.74 -3.45 -0.38
C MET A 8 -13.92 -2.86 -1.78
N PRO A 9 -14.74 -1.81 -1.95
CA PRO A 9 -14.95 -1.14 -3.23
C PRO A 9 -13.64 -0.78 -3.92
N VAL A 10 -13.62 -0.86 -5.25
CA VAL A 10 -12.43 -0.63 -6.08
C VAL A 10 -11.78 0.73 -5.77
N ASP A 11 -12.58 1.79 -5.65
CA ASP A 11 -12.07 3.13 -5.37
C ASP A 11 -11.38 3.22 -4.00
N LEU A 12 -11.97 2.62 -2.97
CA LEU A 12 -11.37 2.57 -1.63
C LEU A 12 -10.09 1.75 -1.61
N ARG A 13 -10.06 0.65 -2.37
CA ARG A 13 -8.88 -0.21 -2.51
C ARG A 13 -7.76 0.50 -3.27
N LEU A 14 -8.06 1.26 -4.32
CA LEU A 14 -7.09 2.11 -5.02
C LEU A 14 -6.55 3.21 -4.10
N ALA A 15 -7.41 3.87 -3.33
CA ALA A 15 -6.97 4.86 -2.34
C ALA A 15 -6.03 4.25 -1.30
N ALA A 16 -6.30 3.03 -0.83
CA ALA A 16 -5.42 2.29 0.07
C ALA A 16 -4.07 1.97 -0.57
N VAL A 17 -4.04 1.52 -1.83
CA VAL A 17 -2.80 1.29 -2.60
C VAL A 17 -1.98 2.57 -2.69
N VAL A 18 -2.57 3.69 -3.10
CA VAL A 18 -1.88 4.99 -3.19
C VAL A 18 -1.33 5.40 -1.82
N HIS A 19 -2.13 5.30 -0.76
CA HIS A 19 -1.69 5.63 0.59
C HIS A 19 -0.51 4.77 1.06
N LEU A 20 -0.55 3.46 0.81
CA LEU A 20 0.52 2.53 1.18
C LEU A 20 1.79 2.78 0.38
N LEU A 21 1.69 3.07 -0.91
CA LEU A 21 2.82 3.46 -1.75
C LEU A 21 3.47 4.74 -1.24
N SER A 22 2.69 5.80 -0.98
CA SER A 22 3.20 7.06 -0.43
C SER A 22 3.81 6.87 0.95
N SER A 23 3.14 6.13 1.84
CA SER A 23 3.62 5.81 3.17
C SER A 23 4.92 5.01 3.16
N SER A 24 5.11 4.14 2.16
CA SER A 24 6.33 3.35 1.98
C SER A 24 7.46 4.16 1.35
N ALA A 25 7.15 5.04 0.41
CA ALA A 25 8.13 5.98 -0.17
C ALA A 25 8.66 6.97 0.88
N LEU A 26 7.80 7.46 1.77
CA LEU A 26 8.17 8.44 2.80
C LEU A 26 8.86 7.82 4.02
N ARG A 27 8.42 6.62 4.46
CA ARG A 27 8.82 6.05 5.77
C ARG A 27 9.45 4.67 5.67
N GLY A 28 9.80 4.25 4.47
CA GLY A 28 10.24 2.89 4.18
C GLY A 28 9.09 1.89 4.12
N ALA A 29 9.31 0.86 3.30
CA ALA A 29 8.49 -0.33 3.26
C ALA A 29 8.82 -1.24 4.45
N THR A 30 7.80 -1.65 5.18
CA THR A 30 7.91 -2.66 6.25
C THR A 30 7.21 -3.93 5.78
N PRO A 31 7.54 -5.11 6.34
CA PRO A 31 6.88 -6.36 5.95
C PRO A 31 5.34 -6.26 5.96
N ASN A 32 4.78 -5.61 7.00
CA ASN A 32 3.33 -5.43 7.12
C ASN A 32 2.74 -4.50 6.03
N LYS A 33 3.42 -3.39 5.71
CA LYS A 33 2.97 -2.48 4.64
C LYS A 33 3.03 -3.16 3.28
N THR A 34 4.11 -3.90 3.04
CA THR A 34 4.33 -4.65 1.80
C THR A 34 3.28 -5.74 1.63
N GLU A 35 2.97 -6.51 2.68
CA GLU A 35 1.93 -7.55 2.58
C GLU A 35 0.54 -6.95 2.39
N ALA A 36 0.20 -5.88 3.12
CA ALA A 36 -1.06 -5.17 2.91
C ALA A 36 -1.18 -4.63 1.46
N LEU A 37 -0.11 -4.05 0.93
CA LEU A 37 -0.08 -3.53 -0.43
C LEU A 37 -0.28 -4.65 -1.46
N ARG A 38 0.42 -5.78 -1.31
CA ARG A 38 0.24 -6.97 -2.16
C ARG A 38 -1.19 -7.49 -2.10
N ALA A 39 -1.79 -7.58 -0.91
CA ALA A 39 -3.16 -8.04 -0.75
C ALA A 39 -4.17 -7.11 -1.46
N HIS A 40 -3.98 -5.78 -1.35
CA HIS A 40 -4.83 -4.82 -2.07
C HIS A 40 -4.66 -4.92 -3.58
N LEU A 41 -3.42 -4.99 -4.09
CA LEU A 41 -3.12 -5.14 -5.51
C LEU A 41 -3.66 -6.45 -6.10
N ARG A 42 -3.49 -7.59 -5.41
CA ARG A 42 -4.05 -8.89 -5.82
C ARG A 42 -5.58 -8.84 -5.93
N GLY A 43 -6.25 -8.24 -4.94
CA GLY A 43 -7.70 -8.12 -5.00
C GLY A 43 -8.20 -7.15 -6.07
N LEU A 44 -7.42 -6.14 -6.49
CA LEU A 44 -7.74 -5.35 -7.68
C LEU A 44 -7.51 -6.14 -8.98
N ALA A 45 -6.43 -6.91 -9.06
CA ALA A 45 -6.13 -7.71 -10.24
C ALA A 45 -7.18 -8.82 -10.50
N ALA A 46 -7.82 -9.30 -9.44
CA ALA A 46 -8.91 -10.29 -9.51
C ALA A 46 -10.24 -9.71 -10.00
N GLN A 47 -10.40 -8.37 -10.06
CA GLN A 47 -11.63 -7.74 -10.54
C GLN A 47 -11.83 -8.02 -12.04
N ALA A 48 -13.08 -8.38 -12.40
CA ALA A 48 -13.46 -8.70 -13.77
C ALA A 48 -13.67 -7.45 -14.62
N ASP A 49 -14.33 -6.43 -14.07
CA ASP A 49 -14.80 -5.24 -14.81
C ASP A 49 -13.84 -4.04 -14.74
N LEU A 50 -12.56 -4.28 -14.44
CA LEU A 50 -11.56 -3.23 -14.39
C LEU A 50 -11.09 -2.86 -15.80
N ASN A 51 -10.89 -1.56 -16.04
CA ASN A 51 -10.29 -1.07 -17.29
C ASN A 51 -8.98 -1.85 -17.59
N PRO A 52 -8.78 -2.35 -18.82
CA PRO A 52 -7.64 -3.22 -19.14
C PRO A 52 -6.29 -2.53 -18.96
N TYR A 53 -6.17 -1.24 -19.26
CA TYR A 53 -4.94 -0.47 -19.04
C TYR A 53 -4.63 -0.31 -17.56
N LEU A 54 -5.67 -0.04 -16.74
CA LEU A 54 -5.52 0.03 -15.30
C LEU A 54 -5.12 -1.34 -14.72
N LYS A 55 -5.72 -2.42 -15.22
CA LYS A 55 -5.39 -3.78 -14.81
C LYS A 55 -3.95 -4.14 -15.12
N SER A 56 -3.46 -3.83 -16.32
CA SER A 56 -2.05 -4.04 -16.70
C SER A 56 -1.10 -3.25 -15.81
N ALA A 57 -1.39 -1.96 -15.55
CA ALA A 57 -0.56 -1.15 -14.66
C ALA A 57 -0.51 -1.71 -13.23
N LEU A 58 -1.64 -2.17 -12.69
CA LEU A 58 -1.70 -2.76 -11.35
C LEU A 58 -0.97 -4.11 -11.29
N GLN A 59 -0.98 -4.90 -12.36
CA GLN A 59 -0.24 -6.16 -12.44
C GLN A 59 1.27 -5.92 -12.48
N GLU A 60 1.74 -4.92 -13.25
CA GLU A 60 3.15 -4.53 -13.28
C GLU A 60 3.63 -4.06 -11.90
N VAL A 61 2.84 -3.22 -11.24
CA VAL A 61 3.11 -2.78 -9.87
C VAL A 61 3.13 -3.97 -8.91
N LEU A 62 2.17 -4.89 -9.00
CA LEU A 62 2.13 -6.09 -8.16
C LEU A 62 3.40 -6.94 -8.33
N GLN A 63 3.82 -7.21 -9.56
CA GLN A 63 5.06 -7.97 -9.83
C GLN A 63 6.28 -7.31 -9.20
N GLY A 64 6.40 -5.98 -9.33
CA GLY A 64 7.47 -5.22 -8.69
C GLY A 64 7.45 -5.39 -7.16
N TRP A 65 6.28 -5.29 -6.54
CA TRP A 65 6.14 -5.41 -5.08
C TRP A 65 6.22 -6.85 -4.57
N GLU A 66 5.94 -7.86 -5.39
CA GLU A 66 6.16 -9.27 -5.04
C GLU A 66 7.65 -9.61 -4.95
N ALA A 67 8.49 -8.96 -5.74
CA ALA A 67 9.95 -9.10 -5.67
C ALA A 67 10.61 -8.32 -4.51
N VAL A 68 9.87 -7.46 -3.81
CA VAL A 68 10.41 -6.69 -2.67
C VAL A 68 10.56 -7.58 -1.43
N ASP A 69 11.80 -7.94 -1.10
CA ASP A 69 12.09 -8.57 0.19
C ASP A 69 12.36 -7.49 1.26
N CYS A 70 11.41 -7.34 2.19
CA CYS A 70 11.62 -6.53 3.38
C CYS A 70 12.31 -7.38 4.45
N HIS A 71 13.41 -6.87 5.00
CA HIS A 71 14.06 -7.52 6.14
C HIS A 71 13.11 -7.54 7.36
N PRO A 72 13.00 -8.65 8.12
CA PRO A 72 12.07 -8.76 9.24
C PRO A 72 12.35 -7.77 10.38
N ALA A 73 13.57 -7.25 10.49
CA ALA A 73 13.92 -6.19 11.44
C ALA A 73 13.63 -4.76 10.92
N SER A 74 13.05 -4.61 9.72
CA SER A 74 12.68 -3.29 9.19
C SER A 74 11.56 -2.68 10.00
N THR A 75 11.90 -1.69 10.82
CA THR A 75 10.94 -0.87 11.57
C THR A 75 10.56 0.38 10.77
N PRO A 76 9.29 0.81 10.81
CA PRO A 76 8.90 2.05 10.15
C PRO A 76 9.62 3.24 10.81
N VAL A 77 10.14 4.15 9.99
CA VAL A 77 10.72 5.41 10.49
C VAL A 77 9.58 6.31 10.99
N ASP A 78 9.73 6.82 12.20
CA ASP A 78 8.80 7.80 12.75
C ASP A 78 8.77 9.04 11.88
N PHE A 79 7.56 9.45 11.48
CA PHE A 79 7.38 10.70 10.75
C PHE A 79 7.20 11.83 11.75
N TYR A 80 8.21 12.68 11.85
CA TYR A 80 8.05 13.99 12.44
C TYR A 80 7.30 14.88 11.44
N PRO A 81 6.08 15.34 11.76
CA PRO A 81 5.42 16.33 10.93
C PRO A 81 6.28 17.59 10.89
N LEU A 82 6.53 18.13 9.69
CA LEU A 82 7.19 19.43 9.50
C LEU A 82 6.50 20.60 10.23
N VAL A 83 5.30 20.36 10.76
CA VAL A 83 4.44 21.35 11.43
C VAL A 83 4.10 20.89 12.86
N ALA A 84 5.05 20.30 13.58
CA ALA A 84 4.89 20.17 15.03
C ALA A 84 4.89 21.59 15.64
N PRO A 85 3.80 22.03 16.31
CA PRO A 85 3.78 23.33 16.99
C PRO A 85 4.90 23.35 18.03
N GLY A 86 5.93 24.18 17.82
CA GLY A 86 7.07 24.32 18.73
C GLY A 86 8.40 23.72 18.25
N ALA A 87 8.51 23.21 17.02
CA ALA A 87 9.81 22.84 16.46
C ALA A 87 10.63 24.11 16.14
N VAL A 88 11.44 24.55 17.09
CA VAL A 88 12.44 25.60 16.89
C VAL A 88 13.56 25.02 16.01
N THR A 89 13.64 25.49 14.76
CA THR A 89 14.83 25.27 13.93
C THR A 89 15.97 26.05 14.55
N HIS A 90 17.01 25.34 14.99
CA HIS A 90 18.20 25.90 15.63
C HIS A 90 19.31 26.21 14.62
#